data_AF-A0A816R8I8-F1
#
_entry.id   AF-A0A816R8I8-F1
#
_cell.length_a   1.000
_cell.length_b   1.000
_cell.length_c   1.000
_cell.angle_alpha   90.00
_cell.angle_beta   90.00
_cell.angle_gamma   90.00
#
_symmetry.space_group_name_H-M   'P 1'
#
loop_
_entity.id
_entity.type
_entity.pdbx_description
1 polymer ?
#
loop_
_entity_poly.entity_id
_entity_poly.type
_entity_poly.pdbx_seq_one_letter_code
_entity_poly.pdbx_strand_id
1 'polypeptide(L)'
;MMIGEFFVKTTFRMMFERSSQGILTDLSRYRSGSGWIDLDVRNTGLTLTGGGTFDRQGAVAWPFNNCKLLPASLKFVGMNRTIVRRISSVNSKFFHIALEPSKVKLSEIYFKNIRGTSSSRVAMEVESETQELHIHVNGEPERKSSTEQRSHNYSWRLRVSLYVILLLAGETIATLLGRLYYDKGGNSIWLETLVQLVGFPLTLPCYYYIKHESSSKNNNLTNKTTTSFLTLPLVYIGLGLLAAGHSVLYSFGLLYLPVSTFSLISASQLAFNAVFSYFLNSQKFTPCILNSLVLLTISSTLLVIQPEPESSTSNSSSKYNYVIGYICAIGSSAGYSLVLSLTDYAFEKILKKYTFKAILDMVTYQSFVATCAVVVGLFVSGGWKMLRTEMKEFTLGENSYILINIGAMISWQACWIGSVGLILEVSSLFSNVISTLCLPVVPVLAVVFFRDEMSGIKLIAMFLAIWGFVSYAYQHYVDDPKQEDEKEIPQGEEEEKETQEEKSNNIQD
;
A
#
# COMPACT_ATOMS: atom_id res chain seq x y z
N MET A 1 -45.84 -0.82 4.77
CA MET A 1 -46.77 -0.74 3.63
C MET A 1 -46.00 -1.00 2.34
N MET A 2 -46.44 -1.97 1.53
CA MET A 2 -45.90 -2.17 0.17
C MET A 2 -46.78 -1.38 -0.81
N ILE A 3 -46.15 -0.65 -1.74
CA ILE A 3 -46.83 0.19 -2.71
C ILE A 3 -46.28 -0.13 -4.10
N GLY A 4 -47.12 -0.67 -4.99
CA GLY A 4 -46.78 -1.03 -6.37
C GLY A 4 -46.78 -2.53 -6.66
N GLU A 5 -46.67 -2.88 -7.95
CA GLU A 5 -46.59 -4.28 -8.40
C GLU A 5 -45.17 -4.83 -8.26
N PHE A 6 -45.05 -6.03 -7.70
CA PHE A 6 -43.79 -6.76 -7.59
C PHE A 6 -43.90 -8.08 -8.34
N PHE A 7 -42.90 -8.36 -9.18
CA PHE A 7 -42.76 -9.64 -9.86
C PHE A 7 -41.76 -10.49 -9.10
N VAL A 8 -42.25 -11.60 -8.53
CA VAL A 8 -41.42 -12.62 -7.87
C VAL A 8 -41.54 -13.90 -8.68
N LYS A 9 -40.43 -14.34 -9.28
CA LYS A 9 -40.40 -15.57 -10.07
C LYS A 9 -39.76 -16.69 -9.25
N THR A 10 -40.52 -17.29 -8.31
CA THR A 10 -40.31 -18.59 -7.62
C THR A 10 -41.48 -18.84 -6.64
N THR A 11 -41.91 -20.09 -6.47
CA THR A 11 -43.00 -20.49 -5.55
C THR A 11 -42.55 -20.39 -4.09
N PHE A 12 -43.16 -19.50 -3.29
CA PHE A 12 -42.98 -19.43 -1.84
C PHE A 12 -44.28 -19.57 -1.06
N ARG A 13 -44.16 -20.16 0.13
CA ARG A 13 -45.13 -20.05 1.21
C ARG A 13 -44.91 -18.70 1.90
N MET A 14 -45.65 -17.67 1.49
CA MET A 14 -45.71 -16.41 2.25
C MET A 14 -46.48 -16.68 3.54
N MET A 15 -45.82 -16.58 4.70
CA MET A 15 -46.52 -16.56 5.98
C MET A 15 -47.08 -15.15 6.18
N PHE A 16 -48.27 -14.90 5.61
CA PHE A 16 -49.04 -13.70 5.94
C PHE A 16 -49.74 -13.93 7.28
N GLU A 17 -49.17 -13.39 8.35
CA GLU A 17 -49.94 -13.23 9.59
C GLU A 17 -50.92 -12.06 9.38
N ARG A 18 -52.13 -12.41 8.95
CA ARG A 18 -53.23 -11.48 8.74
C ARG A 18 -53.74 -11.02 10.12
N SER A 19 -53.34 -9.85 10.60
CA SER A 19 -54.23 -9.02 11.44
C SER A 19 -53.67 -7.62 11.74
N SER A 20 -54.48 -6.61 11.42
CA SER A 20 -54.63 -5.31 12.09
C SER A 20 -53.40 -4.39 12.27
N GLN A 21 -53.64 -3.09 12.07
CA GLN A 21 -52.71 -1.97 12.28
C GLN A 21 -51.93 -1.96 13.62
N GLY A 22 -52.27 -2.80 14.60
CA GLY A 22 -51.57 -2.92 15.88
C GLY A 22 -50.25 -3.70 15.88
N ILE A 23 -49.95 -4.52 14.86
CA ILE A 23 -48.71 -5.34 14.84
C ILE A 23 -47.47 -4.52 14.44
N LEU A 24 -47.63 -3.38 13.74
CA LEU A 24 -46.50 -2.60 13.23
C LEU A 24 -45.80 -1.75 14.31
N THR A 25 -46.37 -1.60 15.51
CA THR A 25 -45.88 -0.71 16.57
C THR A 25 -45.23 -1.46 17.75
N ASP A 26 -45.48 -2.76 17.90
CA ASP A 26 -44.93 -3.56 19.00
C ASP A 26 -43.58 -4.19 18.62
N LEU A 27 -42.50 -3.47 18.96
CA LEU A 27 -41.11 -3.87 18.73
C LEU A 27 -40.68 -5.12 19.53
N SER A 28 -41.43 -5.53 20.55
CA SER A 28 -41.10 -6.68 21.42
C SER A 28 -41.28 -8.04 20.74
N ARG A 29 -42.02 -8.08 19.61
CA ARG A 29 -42.32 -9.31 18.87
C ARG A 29 -41.25 -9.71 17.85
N TYR A 30 -40.27 -8.86 17.59
CA TYR A 30 -39.17 -9.17 16.66
C TYR A 30 -37.99 -9.77 17.42
N ARG A 31 -37.55 -10.97 17.00
CA ARG A 31 -36.33 -11.60 17.52
C ARG A 31 -35.11 -10.75 17.13
N SER A 32 -34.14 -10.61 18.03
CA SER A 32 -32.89 -9.88 17.75
C SER A 32 -32.26 -10.38 16.44
N GLY A 33 -32.07 -9.47 15.47
CA GLY A 33 -31.47 -9.77 14.17
C GLY A 33 -32.43 -10.25 13.06
N SER A 34 -33.76 -10.23 13.25
CA SER A 34 -34.72 -10.56 12.17
C SER A 34 -34.93 -9.41 11.18
N GLY A 35 -35.38 -9.70 9.96
CA GLY A 35 -35.87 -8.71 9.00
C GLY A 35 -37.39 -8.57 9.06
N TRP A 36 -37.92 -7.54 8.39
CA TRP A 36 -39.35 -7.39 8.14
C TRP A 36 -39.81 -8.38 7.07
N ILE A 37 -38.97 -8.60 6.06
CA ILE A 37 -39.12 -9.67 5.08
C ILE A 37 -37.79 -10.44 5.07
N ASP A 38 -37.83 -11.66 5.60
CA ASP A 38 -36.70 -12.58 5.60
C ASP A 38 -36.84 -13.56 4.41
N LEU A 39 -35.87 -13.49 3.50
CA LEU A 39 -35.77 -14.38 2.35
C LEU A 39 -34.61 -15.33 2.59
N ASP A 40 -34.92 -16.48 3.19
CA ASP A 40 -34.00 -17.60 3.38
C ASP A 40 -34.30 -18.66 2.31
N VAL A 41 -33.47 -18.65 1.26
CA VAL A 41 -33.67 -19.51 0.10
C VAL A 41 -32.34 -20.17 -0.24
N ARG A 42 -32.15 -21.37 0.29
CA ARG A 42 -30.98 -22.17 -0.04
C ARG A 42 -31.19 -22.80 -1.42
N ASN A 43 -30.29 -22.50 -2.35
CA ASN A 43 -30.14 -23.15 -3.67
C ASN A 43 -31.18 -22.89 -4.78
N THR A 44 -32.09 -21.92 -4.66
CA THR A 44 -32.95 -21.49 -5.80
C THR A 44 -32.73 -20.03 -6.15
N GLY A 45 -32.65 -19.72 -7.45
CA GLY A 45 -32.41 -18.37 -7.95
C GLY A 45 -33.67 -17.52 -7.82
N LEU A 46 -33.65 -16.52 -6.94
CA LEU A 46 -34.73 -15.55 -6.77
C LEU A 46 -34.53 -14.35 -7.70
N THR A 47 -35.57 -13.94 -8.41
CA THR A 47 -35.58 -12.64 -9.11
C THR A 47 -36.69 -11.77 -8.53
N LEU A 48 -36.31 -10.62 -7.95
CA LEU A 48 -37.20 -9.62 -7.38
C LEU A 48 -37.12 -8.34 -8.21
N THR A 49 -38.19 -8.02 -8.94
CA THR A 49 -38.29 -6.82 -9.79
C THR A 49 -39.70 -6.21 -9.75
N GLY A 50 -39.91 -5.05 -10.37
CA GLY A 50 -41.26 -4.48 -10.57
C GLY A 50 -41.41 -2.98 -10.34
N GLY A 51 -40.39 -2.30 -9.81
CA GLY A 51 -40.45 -0.85 -9.54
C GLY A 51 -41.16 -0.47 -8.25
N GLY A 52 -41.70 -1.44 -7.50
CA GLY A 52 -42.45 -1.21 -6.28
C GLY A 52 -41.61 -0.62 -5.12
N THR A 53 -42.33 -0.05 -4.15
CA THR A 53 -41.80 0.67 -2.99
C THR A 53 -42.08 -0.07 -1.68
N PHE A 54 -41.04 -0.32 -0.89
CA PHE A 54 -41.12 -0.82 0.49
C PHE A 54 -41.08 0.36 1.46
N ASP A 55 -42.21 0.73 2.07
CA ASP A 55 -42.27 1.74 3.13
C ASP A 55 -42.46 1.08 4.49
N ARG A 56 -41.52 1.28 5.42
CA ARG A 56 -41.58 0.64 6.74
C ARG A 56 -42.06 1.55 7.86
N GLN A 57 -42.53 2.75 7.55
CA GLN A 57 -43.05 3.72 8.52
C GLN A 57 -42.09 3.96 9.69
N GLY A 58 -40.80 4.14 9.37
CA GLY A 58 -39.72 4.31 10.33
C GLY A 58 -39.96 5.39 11.40
N ALA A 59 -40.75 6.42 11.08
CA ALA A 59 -41.13 7.51 11.99
C ALA A 59 -41.66 7.04 13.34
N VAL A 60 -42.32 5.88 13.38
CA VAL A 60 -42.89 5.32 14.62
C VAL A 60 -41.82 4.64 15.50
N ALA A 61 -40.69 4.23 14.92
CA ALA A 61 -39.61 3.54 15.63
C ALA A 61 -38.39 4.42 15.92
N TRP A 62 -38.18 5.51 15.17
CA TRP A 62 -37.02 6.40 15.36
C TRP A 62 -36.90 7.00 16.77
N PRO A 63 -37.99 7.38 17.47
CA PRO A 63 -37.90 7.89 18.85
C PRO A 63 -37.42 6.86 19.87
N PHE A 64 -37.51 5.55 19.57
CA PHE A 64 -37.20 4.46 20.50
C PHE A 64 -35.85 3.78 20.21
N ASN A 65 -35.02 4.39 19.38
CA ASN A 65 -33.78 3.81 18.86
C ASN A 65 -32.59 3.94 19.84
N ASN A 66 -32.73 3.39 21.05
CA ASN A 66 -31.70 3.42 22.10
C ASN A 66 -30.75 2.21 21.99
N CYS A 67 -29.92 2.16 20.93
CA CYS A 67 -28.88 1.13 20.72
C CYS A 67 -29.36 -0.33 20.71
N LYS A 68 -30.64 -0.58 20.39
CA LYS A 68 -31.17 -1.94 20.19
C LYS A 68 -31.20 -2.28 18.70
N LEU A 69 -30.79 -3.48 18.31
CA LEU A 69 -30.92 -3.97 16.93
C LEU A 69 -32.41 -4.00 16.57
N LEU A 70 -32.80 -3.06 15.72
CA LEU A 70 -34.12 -3.03 15.11
C LEU A 70 -34.09 -3.92 13.84
N PRO A 71 -35.20 -4.55 13.46
CA PRO A 71 -35.18 -5.49 12.33
C PRO A 71 -34.81 -4.78 11.03
N ALA A 72 -34.30 -5.42 9.96
CA ALA A 72 -34.06 -4.76 8.65
C ALA A 72 -35.35 -4.69 7.78
N SER A 73 -35.45 -3.84 6.74
CA SER A 73 -36.62 -3.84 5.83
C SER A 73 -36.67 -5.08 4.94
N LEU A 74 -35.52 -5.50 4.40
CA LEU A 74 -35.34 -6.73 3.61
C LEU A 74 -34.08 -7.42 4.12
N LYS A 75 -34.13 -8.73 4.36
CA LYS A 75 -32.97 -9.52 4.75
C LYS A 75 -32.83 -10.73 3.82
N PHE A 76 -31.64 -10.92 3.29
CA PHE A 76 -31.31 -12.07 2.44
C PHE A 76 -30.28 -12.94 3.14
N VAL A 77 -30.59 -14.23 3.29
CA VAL A 77 -29.78 -15.19 4.03
C VAL A 77 -29.51 -16.42 3.16
N GLY A 78 -28.22 -16.79 3.00
CA GLY A 78 -27.82 -18.03 2.32
C GLY A 78 -28.20 -18.11 0.84
N MET A 79 -28.43 -16.96 0.18
CA MET A 79 -28.98 -16.93 -1.17
C MET A 79 -27.92 -17.14 -2.25
N ASN A 80 -28.29 -17.80 -3.36
CA ASN A 80 -27.40 -18.01 -4.49
C ASN A 80 -28.12 -17.70 -5.81
N ARG A 81 -27.44 -17.03 -6.75
CA ARG A 81 -28.01 -16.59 -8.05
C ARG A 81 -29.25 -15.69 -7.91
N THR A 82 -29.27 -14.81 -6.91
CA THR A 82 -30.40 -13.89 -6.68
C THR A 82 -30.19 -12.57 -7.42
N ILE A 83 -31.23 -12.05 -8.06
CA ILE A 83 -31.22 -10.76 -8.76
C ILE A 83 -32.30 -9.88 -8.15
N VAL A 84 -31.92 -8.70 -7.66
CA VAL A 84 -32.84 -7.67 -7.19
C VAL A 84 -32.65 -6.44 -8.07
N ARG A 85 -33.71 -6.00 -8.74
CA ARG A 85 -33.63 -4.87 -9.65
C ARG A 85 -34.86 -3.98 -9.61
N ARG A 86 -34.68 -2.66 -9.70
CA ARG A 86 -35.77 -1.68 -9.74
C ARG A 86 -36.68 -1.80 -8.52
N ILE A 87 -36.13 -1.59 -7.32
CA ILE A 87 -36.93 -1.50 -6.11
C ILE A 87 -36.63 -0.18 -5.40
N SER A 88 -37.64 0.37 -4.73
CA SER A 88 -37.47 1.53 -3.85
C SER A 88 -37.68 1.12 -2.40
N SER A 89 -36.82 1.53 -1.48
CA SER A 89 -36.97 1.29 -0.05
C SER A 89 -36.97 2.61 0.71
N VAL A 90 -38.01 2.84 1.51
CA VAL A 90 -38.32 4.14 2.11
C VAL A 90 -38.64 3.98 3.60
N ASN A 91 -38.21 4.95 4.42
CA ASN A 91 -38.51 5.04 5.84
C ASN A 91 -38.20 3.74 6.62
N SER A 92 -36.99 3.17 6.51
CA SER A 92 -36.66 1.98 7.31
C SER A 92 -36.67 2.31 8.81
N LYS A 93 -37.04 1.33 9.64
CA LYS A 93 -36.85 1.37 11.10
C LYS A 93 -35.39 1.11 11.50
N PHE A 94 -34.59 0.48 10.62
CA PHE A 94 -33.16 0.18 10.81
C PHE A 94 -32.44 0.16 9.45
N PHE A 95 -31.86 -0.97 9.02
CA PHE A 95 -31.32 -1.12 7.67
C PHE A 95 -32.43 -1.24 6.61
N HIS A 96 -32.18 -0.72 5.41
CA HIS A 96 -33.08 -0.92 4.27
C HIS A 96 -32.90 -2.32 3.66
N ILE A 97 -31.67 -2.80 3.58
CA ILE A 97 -31.35 -4.17 3.12
C ILE A 97 -30.23 -4.71 4.01
N ALA A 98 -30.37 -5.94 4.49
CA ALA A 98 -29.35 -6.69 5.20
C ALA A 98 -28.97 -7.95 4.41
N LEU A 99 -27.67 -8.18 4.24
CA LEU A 99 -27.12 -9.34 3.54
C LEU A 99 -26.29 -10.18 4.51
N GLU A 100 -26.79 -11.37 4.84
CA GLU A 100 -25.99 -12.44 5.41
C GLU A 100 -25.37 -13.27 4.26
N PRO A 101 -24.29 -14.05 4.47
CA PRO A 101 -23.50 -14.68 3.41
C PRO A 101 -24.33 -15.22 2.22
N SER A 102 -24.35 -14.43 1.13
CA SER A 102 -25.23 -14.60 -0.03
C SER A 102 -24.59 -14.07 -1.32
N LYS A 103 -24.93 -14.66 -2.47
CA LYS A 103 -24.56 -14.22 -3.83
C LYS A 103 -25.75 -13.54 -4.51
N VAL A 104 -25.93 -12.25 -4.23
CA VAL A 104 -27.02 -11.39 -4.73
C VAL A 104 -26.50 -10.33 -5.71
N LYS A 105 -27.14 -10.14 -6.87
CA LYS A 105 -26.87 -9.04 -7.80
C LYS A 105 -27.92 -7.95 -7.63
N LEU A 106 -27.51 -6.79 -7.15
CA LEU A 106 -28.36 -5.61 -6.97
C LEU A 106 -28.17 -4.64 -8.15
N SER A 107 -29.25 -4.07 -8.67
CA SER A 107 -29.18 -3.05 -9.73
C SER A 107 -30.37 -2.10 -9.69
N GLU A 108 -30.18 -0.80 -9.94
CA GLU A 108 -31.27 0.18 -9.98
C GLU A 108 -32.12 0.16 -8.68
N ILE A 109 -31.47 0.33 -7.52
CA ILE A 109 -32.14 0.39 -6.21
C ILE A 109 -32.17 1.83 -5.71
N TYR A 110 -33.34 2.28 -5.25
CA TYR A 110 -33.56 3.63 -4.75
C TYR A 110 -33.84 3.60 -3.25
N PHE A 111 -33.11 4.41 -2.47
CA PHE A 111 -33.34 4.57 -1.04
C PHE A 111 -33.84 5.97 -0.73
N LYS A 112 -34.81 6.10 0.18
CA LYS A 112 -35.32 7.40 0.64
C LYS A 112 -35.54 7.40 2.15
N ASN A 113 -35.18 8.51 2.80
CA ASN A 113 -35.34 8.72 4.25
C ASN A 113 -34.63 7.64 5.09
N ILE A 114 -33.33 7.47 4.82
CA ILE A 114 -32.44 6.55 5.55
C ILE A 114 -32.25 7.11 6.96
N ARG A 115 -32.77 6.40 7.97
CA ARG A 115 -32.66 6.79 9.39
C ARG A 115 -32.42 5.55 10.26
N GLY A 116 -31.38 5.61 11.09
CA GLY A 116 -31.01 4.60 12.08
C GLY A 116 -29.90 5.14 13.00
N THR A 117 -29.83 4.70 14.26
CA THR A 117 -28.69 5.00 15.14
C THR A 117 -27.53 4.09 14.79
N SER A 118 -26.79 4.48 13.77
CA SER A 118 -25.48 3.96 13.48
C SER A 118 -24.55 5.16 13.45
N SER A 119 -23.43 5.12 14.17
CA SER A 119 -22.34 6.10 14.09
C SER A 119 -21.57 6.00 12.76
N SER A 120 -22.25 5.56 11.69
CA SER A 120 -21.69 5.19 10.40
C SER A 120 -22.73 5.54 9.33
N ARG A 121 -22.29 6.24 8.28
CA ARG A 121 -23.10 6.58 7.09
C ARG A 121 -23.29 5.39 6.14
N VAL A 122 -23.42 4.18 6.69
CA VAL A 122 -23.64 2.95 5.92
C VAL A 122 -25.16 2.69 5.84
N ALA A 123 -25.74 2.89 4.65
CA ALA A 123 -27.14 2.57 4.38
C ALA A 123 -27.39 1.07 4.11
N MET A 124 -26.31 0.33 3.86
CA MET A 124 -26.30 -1.07 3.45
C MET A 124 -25.06 -1.76 4.02
N GLU A 125 -25.24 -2.71 4.93
CA GLU A 125 -24.17 -3.52 5.50
C GLU A 125 -23.93 -4.74 4.60
N VAL A 126 -22.69 -4.91 4.15
CA VAL A 126 -22.27 -6.02 3.28
C VAL A 126 -21.16 -6.78 3.98
N GLU A 127 -21.46 -7.99 4.43
CA GLU A 127 -20.46 -8.95 4.86
C GLU A 127 -20.39 -10.04 3.78
N SER A 128 -19.42 -9.94 2.87
CA SER A 128 -19.23 -10.95 1.80
C SER A 128 -17.81 -10.94 1.25
N GLU A 129 -17.22 -12.14 1.12
CA GLU A 129 -15.86 -12.35 0.67
C GLU A 129 -15.65 -12.17 -0.85
N THR A 130 -16.69 -12.02 -1.66
CA THR A 130 -16.53 -11.81 -3.12
C THR A 130 -17.74 -11.15 -3.76
N GLN A 131 -17.68 -9.85 -4.06
CA GLN A 131 -18.60 -9.23 -5.02
C GLN A 131 -18.06 -7.91 -5.61
N GLU A 132 -18.15 -7.78 -6.95
CA GLU A 132 -18.00 -6.51 -7.66
C GLU A 132 -19.28 -5.70 -7.52
N LEU A 133 -19.17 -4.48 -6.99
CA LEU A 133 -20.27 -3.57 -6.74
C LEU A 133 -20.04 -2.27 -7.51
N HIS A 134 -20.92 -1.95 -8.47
CA HIS A 134 -20.96 -0.64 -9.11
C HIS A 134 -22.04 0.20 -8.40
N ILE A 135 -21.64 1.12 -7.52
CA ILE A 135 -22.53 2.11 -6.93
C ILE A 135 -22.13 3.50 -7.45
N HIS A 136 -23.10 4.24 -7.97
CA HIS A 136 -22.99 5.69 -8.16
C HIS A 136 -23.61 6.37 -6.94
N VAL A 137 -22.78 6.99 -6.10
CA VAL A 137 -23.24 7.81 -4.96
C VAL A 137 -22.78 9.24 -5.21
N ASN A 138 -23.73 10.19 -5.31
CA ASN A 138 -23.44 11.61 -5.23
C ASN A 138 -23.54 12.03 -3.75
N GLY A 139 -22.41 12.31 -3.11
CA GLY A 139 -22.35 12.82 -1.73
C GLY A 139 -20.92 12.87 -1.21
N GLU A 140 -20.57 13.97 -0.53
CA GLU A 140 -19.26 14.23 0.09
C GLU A 140 -18.85 13.17 1.14
N PRO A 141 -17.55 12.86 1.25
CA PRO A 141 -17.05 11.81 2.14
C PRO A 141 -16.90 12.35 3.57
N GLU A 142 -17.41 11.63 4.58
CA GLU A 142 -17.01 11.84 5.97
C GLU A 142 -17.10 10.59 6.87
N ARG A 143 -16.31 10.65 7.96
CA ARG A 143 -15.53 9.60 8.66
C ARG A 143 -16.30 8.51 9.43
N LYS A 144 -15.65 7.34 9.55
CA LYS A 144 -16.04 6.13 10.32
C LYS A 144 -15.69 6.21 11.82
N SER A 145 -16.38 5.41 12.65
CA SER A 145 -16.31 5.37 14.12
C SER A 145 -15.00 4.86 14.72
N SER A 146 -14.63 5.41 15.88
CA SER A 146 -13.27 5.56 16.41
C SER A 146 -12.64 4.35 17.11
N THR A 147 -13.22 3.14 17.10
CA THR A 147 -12.65 1.98 17.86
C THR A 147 -12.32 0.77 16.96
N GLU A 148 -13.20 0.36 16.06
CA GLU A 148 -12.89 -0.66 15.02
C GLU A 148 -12.04 -0.08 13.89
N GLN A 149 -12.31 1.17 13.47
CA GLN A 149 -11.38 1.92 12.62
C GLN A 149 -10.02 2.08 13.30
N ARG A 150 -9.96 2.25 14.63
CA ARG A 150 -8.71 2.36 15.38
C ARG A 150 -7.94 1.05 15.39
N SER A 151 -8.59 -0.10 15.56
CA SER A 151 -7.95 -1.43 15.56
C SER A 151 -7.42 -1.81 14.16
N HIS A 152 -8.23 -1.62 13.11
CA HIS A 152 -7.80 -1.85 11.73
C HIS A 152 -6.71 -0.85 11.32
N ASN A 153 -6.85 0.44 11.65
CA ASN A 153 -5.81 1.43 11.37
C ASN A 153 -4.56 1.20 12.20
N TYR A 154 -4.66 0.69 13.43
CA TYR A 154 -3.50 0.39 14.27
C TYR A 154 -2.74 -0.83 13.75
N SER A 155 -3.42 -1.92 13.39
CA SER A 155 -2.77 -3.08 12.78
C SER A 155 -2.14 -2.75 11.43
N TRP A 156 -2.78 -1.93 10.59
CA TRP A 156 -2.19 -1.41 9.36
C TRP A 156 -0.98 -0.50 9.63
N ARG A 157 -1.09 0.46 10.55
CA ARG A 157 0.03 1.33 10.96
C ARG A 157 1.20 0.54 11.50
N LEU A 158 0.95 -0.52 12.29
CA LEU A 158 2.00 -1.41 12.78
C LEU A 158 2.69 -2.17 11.65
N ARG A 159 1.94 -2.71 10.67
CA ARG A 159 2.55 -3.38 9.50
C ARG A 159 3.39 -2.41 8.67
N VAL A 160 2.84 -1.24 8.33
CA VAL A 160 3.57 -0.19 7.60
C VAL A 160 4.81 0.23 8.38
N SER A 161 4.69 0.50 9.68
CA SER A 161 5.83 0.87 10.53
C SER A 161 6.89 -0.24 10.57
N LEU A 162 6.50 -1.50 10.65
CA LEU A 162 7.43 -2.62 10.61
C LEU A 162 8.19 -2.67 9.29
N TYR A 163 7.49 -2.51 8.15
CA TYR A 163 8.12 -2.49 6.84
C TYR A 163 9.05 -1.29 6.65
N VAL A 164 8.69 -0.11 7.18
CA VAL A 164 9.58 1.07 7.22
C VAL A 164 10.86 0.75 7.98
N ILE A 165 10.75 0.16 9.18
CA ILE A 165 11.92 -0.18 10.00
C ILE A 165 12.82 -1.19 9.28
N LEU A 166 12.22 -2.26 8.71
CA LEU A 166 12.95 -3.28 7.96
C LEU A 166 13.67 -2.70 6.74
N LEU A 167 13.02 -1.80 6.01
CA LEU A 167 13.59 -1.10 4.86
C LEU A 167 14.77 -0.23 5.27
N LEU A 168 14.57 0.71 6.21
CA LEU A 168 15.58 1.68 6.61
C LEU A 168 16.80 1.02 7.27
N ALA A 169 16.55 0.13 8.24
CA ALA A 169 17.62 -0.56 8.94
C ALA A 169 18.35 -1.53 8.01
N GLY A 170 17.61 -2.28 7.19
CA GLY A 170 18.18 -3.23 6.24
C GLY A 170 19.07 -2.55 5.22
N GLU A 171 18.59 -1.50 4.54
CA GLU A 171 19.36 -0.77 3.54
C GLU A 171 20.60 -0.11 4.13
N THR A 172 20.47 0.55 5.28
CA THR A 172 21.59 1.24 5.94
C THR A 172 22.67 0.25 6.36
N ILE A 173 22.31 -0.82 7.08
CA ILE A 173 23.27 -1.82 7.57
C ILE A 173 23.94 -2.53 6.39
N ALA A 174 23.16 -2.93 5.38
CA ALA A 174 23.70 -3.65 4.23
C ALA A 174 24.68 -2.79 3.41
N THR A 175 24.35 -1.53 3.18
CA THR A 175 25.22 -0.59 2.44
C THR A 175 26.54 -0.35 3.18
N LEU A 176 26.49 -0.18 4.51
CA LEU A 176 27.70 0.00 5.32
C LEU A 176 28.55 -1.29 5.38
N LEU A 177 27.92 -2.46 5.48
CA LEU A 177 28.64 -3.74 5.47
C LEU A 177 29.28 -4.03 4.10
N GLY A 178 28.59 -3.74 3.00
CA GLY A 178 29.15 -3.83 1.65
C GLY A 178 30.36 -2.89 1.48
N ARG A 179 30.29 -1.68 2.04
CA ARG A 179 31.45 -0.77 2.03
C ARG A 179 32.60 -1.30 2.89
N LEU A 180 32.29 -1.80 4.09
CA LEU A 180 33.29 -2.41 4.97
C LEU A 180 33.97 -3.60 4.30
N TYR A 181 33.23 -4.41 3.53
CA TYR A 181 33.78 -5.49 2.74
C TYR A 181 34.83 -4.98 1.73
N TYR A 182 34.51 -3.95 0.93
CA TYR A 182 35.47 -3.38 -0.02
C TYR A 182 36.68 -2.72 0.67
N ASP A 183 36.46 -1.95 1.74
CA ASP A 183 37.54 -1.24 2.45
C ASP A 183 38.53 -2.19 3.17
N LYS A 184 38.12 -3.43 3.42
CA LYS A 184 38.91 -4.42 4.17
C LYS A 184 39.55 -5.50 3.29
N GLY A 185 39.54 -5.31 1.98
CA GLY A 185 40.23 -6.17 1.01
C GLY A 185 39.30 -7.03 0.15
N GLY A 186 37.98 -6.87 0.26
CA GLY A 186 37.04 -7.44 -0.69
C GLY A 186 37.20 -6.77 -2.06
N ASN A 187 37.17 -7.56 -3.13
CA ASN A 187 37.30 -7.07 -4.51
C ASN A 187 36.32 -7.77 -5.46
N SER A 188 35.69 -8.86 -5.02
CA SER A 188 34.72 -9.61 -5.83
C SER A 188 33.38 -8.87 -5.91
N ILE A 189 33.13 -8.25 -7.07
CA ILE A 189 31.86 -7.62 -7.44
C ILE A 189 30.73 -8.65 -7.49
N TRP A 190 31.03 -9.84 -7.98
CA TRP A 190 30.04 -10.91 -8.09
C TRP A 190 29.61 -11.44 -6.72
N LEU A 191 30.51 -11.48 -5.74
CA LEU A 191 30.14 -11.86 -4.38
C LEU A 191 29.21 -10.81 -3.75
N GLU A 192 29.61 -9.53 -3.82
CA GLU A 192 28.79 -8.45 -3.27
C GLU A 192 27.39 -8.42 -3.92
N THR A 193 27.33 -8.62 -5.24
CA THR A 193 26.07 -8.73 -5.97
C THR A 193 25.26 -9.96 -5.53
N LEU A 194 25.91 -11.09 -5.30
CA LEU A 194 25.25 -12.32 -4.87
C LEU A 194 24.66 -12.17 -3.47
N VAL A 195 25.38 -11.52 -2.56
CA VAL A 195 24.97 -11.25 -1.18
C VAL A 195 23.67 -10.43 -1.13
N GLN A 196 23.46 -9.51 -2.07
CA GLN A 196 22.22 -8.73 -2.19
C GLN A 196 20.95 -9.57 -2.48
N LEU A 197 21.10 -10.80 -2.99
CA LEU A 197 20.01 -11.59 -3.58
C LEU A 197 19.86 -13.00 -3.00
N VAL A 198 20.95 -13.60 -2.52
CA VAL A 198 20.99 -15.00 -2.06
C VAL A 198 20.25 -15.22 -0.73
N GLY A 199 19.77 -14.15 -0.09
CA GLY A 199 19.01 -14.20 1.16
C GLY A 199 17.61 -14.81 1.07
N PHE A 200 17.10 -15.08 -0.15
CA PHE A 200 15.74 -15.59 -0.36
C PHE A 200 15.37 -16.86 0.43
N PRO A 201 16.27 -17.83 0.75
CA PRO A 201 15.89 -18.99 1.53
C PRO A 201 15.41 -18.63 2.95
N LEU A 202 15.77 -17.45 3.47
CA LEU A 202 15.30 -16.96 4.77
C LEU A 202 13.79 -16.69 4.79
N THR A 203 13.11 -16.60 3.64
CA THR A 203 11.65 -16.47 3.57
C THR A 203 10.92 -17.81 3.72
N LEU A 204 11.61 -18.96 3.56
CA LEU A 204 11.02 -20.30 3.64
C LEU A 204 10.36 -20.63 4.99
N PRO A 205 10.94 -20.28 6.16
CA PRO A 205 10.27 -20.46 7.44
C PRO A 205 8.91 -19.73 7.53
N CYS A 206 8.79 -18.55 6.92
CA CYS A 206 7.53 -17.80 6.90
C CYS A 206 6.44 -18.55 6.12
N TYR A 207 6.79 -19.28 5.06
CA TYR A 207 5.83 -20.13 4.34
C TYR A 207 5.28 -21.29 5.19
N TYR A 208 6.10 -21.85 6.09
CA TYR A 208 5.66 -22.91 6.98
C TYR A 208 4.62 -22.39 7.99
N TYR A 209 4.84 -21.19 8.53
CA TYR A 209 3.88 -20.53 9.43
C TYR A 209 2.54 -20.25 8.74
N ILE A 210 2.56 -19.71 7.52
CA ILE A 210 1.35 -19.46 6.72
C ILE A 210 0.61 -20.77 6.38
N LYS A 211 1.36 -21.84 6.09
CA LYS A 211 0.79 -23.16 5.78
C LYS A 211 0.08 -23.78 6.99
N HIS A 212 0.55 -23.51 8.21
CA HIS A 212 -0.07 -23.99 9.43
C HIS A 212 -1.48 -23.39 9.64
N GLU A 213 -1.67 -22.12 9.32
CA GLU A 213 -2.98 -21.45 9.40
C GLU A 213 -3.96 -21.93 8.30
N SER A 214 -3.42 -22.38 7.17
CA SER A 214 -4.19 -22.93 6.04
C SER A 214 -4.66 -24.39 6.22
N SER A 215 -4.37 -25.06 7.35
CA SER A 215 -4.80 -26.44 7.60
C SER A 215 -6.24 -26.53 8.13
N SER A 216 -7.16 -25.84 7.47
CA SER A 216 -8.60 -26.14 7.50
C SER A 216 -9.11 -26.03 6.07
N LYS A 217 -9.05 -27.14 5.31
CA LYS A 217 -9.57 -27.19 3.94
C LYS A 217 -10.95 -27.83 3.94
N ASN A 218 -11.97 -26.98 3.79
CA ASN A 218 -13.08 -27.32 2.90
C ASN A 218 -12.66 -26.96 1.48
N ASN A 219 -12.47 -27.98 0.65
CA ASN A 219 -12.22 -27.83 -0.77
C ASN A 219 -13.50 -27.31 -1.43
N ASN A 220 -13.49 -26.06 -1.90
CA ASN A 220 -14.43 -25.64 -2.94
C ASN A 220 -13.69 -24.93 -4.08
N LEU A 221 -13.93 -25.49 -5.25
CA LEU A 221 -13.51 -25.12 -6.60
C LEU A 221 -13.43 -23.60 -6.80
N THR A 222 -12.21 -23.05 -6.80
CA THR A 222 -11.98 -21.66 -7.19
C THR A 222 -11.98 -21.52 -8.70
N ASN A 223 -12.92 -20.72 -9.19
CA ASN A 223 -12.96 -20.20 -10.55
C ASN A 223 -11.58 -19.64 -10.92
N LYS A 224 -10.99 -20.24 -11.96
CA LYS A 224 -9.70 -19.88 -12.51
C LYS A 224 -9.83 -18.50 -13.17
N THR A 225 -9.42 -17.44 -12.47
CA THR A 225 -9.10 -16.16 -13.11
C THR A 225 -8.00 -16.45 -14.12
N THR A 226 -8.32 -16.33 -15.40
CA THR A 226 -7.42 -16.54 -16.53
C THR A 226 -6.38 -15.43 -16.63
N THR A 227 -5.43 -15.39 -15.69
CA THR A 227 -4.08 -14.95 -16.06
C THR A 227 -3.51 -16.08 -16.91
N SER A 228 -3.03 -15.78 -18.13
CA SER A 228 -2.32 -16.77 -18.95
C SER A 228 -1.29 -17.47 -18.06
N PHE A 229 -1.25 -18.80 -18.11
CA PHE A 229 -0.36 -19.63 -17.28
C PHE A 229 1.11 -19.19 -17.38
N LEU A 230 1.48 -18.51 -18.46
CA LEU A 230 2.83 -18.01 -18.72
C LEU A 230 3.09 -16.60 -18.21
N THR A 231 2.07 -15.77 -17.95
CA THR A 231 2.26 -14.35 -17.60
C THR A 231 2.96 -14.17 -16.25
N LEU A 232 2.57 -14.93 -15.23
CA LEU A 232 3.15 -14.78 -13.89
C LEU A 232 4.63 -15.23 -13.82
N PRO A 233 5.03 -16.39 -14.39
CA PRO A 233 6.45 -16.73 -14.50
C PRO A 233 7.27 -15.69 -15.28
N LEU A 234 6.72 -15.14 -16.38
CA LEU A 234 7.41 -14.10 -17.16
C LEU A 234 7.66 -12.83 -16.35
N VAL A 235 6.70 -12.43 -15.49
CA VAL A 235 6.88 -11.29 -14.57
C VAL A 235 8.02 -11.55 -13.60
N TYR A 236 8.06 -12.71 -12.94
CA TYR A 236 9.14 -13.04 -12.01
C TYR A 236 10.50 -13.14 -12.70
N ILE A 237 10.54 -13.69 -13.92
CA ILE A 237 11.76 -13.75 -14.72
C ILE A 237 12.23 -12.35 -15.09
N GLY A 238 11.34 -11.50 -15.62
CA GLY A 238 11.66 -10.14 -16.01
C GLY A 238 12.14 -9.28 -14.84
N LEU A 239 11.40 -9.29 -13.73
CA LEU A 239 11.78 -8.57 -12.50
C LEU A 239 13.08 -9.12 -11.91
N GLY A 240 13.29 -10.44 -11.90
CA GLY A 240 14.51 -11.05 -11.39
C GLY A 240 15.75 -10.72 -12.22
N LEU A 241 15.63 -10.68 -13.55
CA LEU A 241 16.73 -10.27 -14.44
C LEU A 241 17.07 -8.79 -14.28
N LEU A 242 16.05 -7.92 -14.16
CA LEU A 242 16.25 -6.51 -13.85
C LEU A 242 16.89 -6.34 -12.46
N ALA A 243 16.46 -7.14 -11.48
CA ALA A 243 17.02 -7.18 -10.13
C ALA A 243 18.52 -7.51 -10.15
N ALA A 244 18.91 -8.55 -10.88
CA ALA A 244 20.32 -8.90 -11.09
C ALA A 244 21.09 -7.75 -11.76
N GLY A 245 20.54 -7.15 -12.82
CA GLY A 245 21.17 -6.06 -13.55
C GLY A 245 21.48 -4.85 -12.67
N HIS A 246 20.50 -4.35 -11.92
CA HIS A 246 20.73 -3.20 -11.04
C HIS A 246 21.65 -3.55 -9.87
N SER A 247 21.61 -4.79 -9.35
CA SER A 247 22.47 -5.23 -8.24
C SER A 247 23.94 -5.28 -8.66
N VAL A 248 24.22 -5.69 -9.91
CA VAL A 248 25.59 -5.62 -10.47
C VAL A 248 26.06 -4.17 -10.55
N LEU A 249 25.23 -3.27 -11.11
CA LEU A 249 25.54 -1.84 -11.19
C LEU A 249 25.74 -1.21 -9.81
N TYR A 250 24.94 -1.62 -8.82
CA TYR A 250 25.07 -1.19 -7.43
C TYR A 250 26.45 -1.56 -6.87
N SER A 251 26.86 -2.82 -7.03
CA SER A 251 28.17 -3.31 -6.56
C SER A 251 29.34 -2.56 -7.22
N PHE A 252 29.26 -2.27 -8.52
CA PHE A 252 30.25 -1.45 -9.21
C PHE A 252 30.31 -0.02 -8.67
N GLY A 253 29.14 0.59 -8.41
CA GLY A 253 29.06 1.92 -7.81
C GLY A 253 29.69 1.97 -6.43
N LEU A 254 29.39 0.99 -5.58
CA LEU A 254 29.89 0.92 -4.19
C LEU A 254 31.39 0.60 -4.11
N LEU A 255 31.93 -0.17 -5.07
CA LEU A 255 33.36 -0.47 -5.16
C LEU A 255 34.19 0.78 -5.47
N TYR A 256 33.79 1.56 -6.48
CA TYR A 256 34.62 2.65 -7.00
C TYR A 256 34.35 4.03 -6.38
N LEU A 257 33.20 4.22 -5.73
CA LEU A 257 32.86 5.49 -5.07
C LEU A 257 32.92 5.36 -3.54
N PRO A 258 33.33 6.42 -2.83
CA PRO A 258 33.06 6.53 -1.40
C PRO A 258 31.56 6.37 -1.14
N VAL A 259 31.19 5.68 -0.07
CA VAL A 259 29.78 5.36 0.23
C VAL A 259 28.94 6.64 0.42
N SER A 260 29.54 7.71 0.95
CA SER A 260 28.91 9.04 1.03
C SER A 260 28.55 9.61 -0.35
N THR A 261 29.45 9.49 -1.33
CA THR A 261 29.21 9.95 -2.71
C THR A 261 28.20 9.06 -3.42
N PHE A 262 28.34 7.74 -3.27
CA PHE A 262 27.42 6.75 -3.84
C PHE A 262 25.99 6.98 -3.37
N SER A 263 25.79 7.13 -2.06
CA SER A 263 24.46 7.36 -1.47
C SER A 263 23.83 8.63 -2.04
N LEU A 264 24.56 9.75 -2.11
CA LEU A 264 24.00 10.99 -2.63
C LEU A 264 23.65 10.92 -4.14
N ILE A 265 24.42 10.20 -4.95
CA ILE A 265 24.05 9.95 -6.36
C ILE A 265 22.79 9.09 -6.44
N SER A 266 22.68 8.10 -5.55
CA SER A 266 21.51 7.22 -5.46
C SER A 266 20.21 7.95 -5.10
N ALA A 267 20.29 9.18 -4.59
CA ALA A 267 19.13 10.07 -4.42
C ALA A 267 18.35 10.31 -5.72
N SER A 268 19.03 10.20 -6.87
CA SER A 268 18.40 10.27 -8.19
C SER A 268 17.35 9.17 -8.44
N GLN A 269 17.29 8.11 -7.62
CA GLN A 269 16.26 7.08 -7.72
C GLN A 269 14.83 7.63 -7.57
N LEU A 270 14.61 8.68 -6.75
CA LEU A 270 13.30 9.33 -6.67
C LEU A 270 12.88 9.92 -8.01
N ALA A 271 13.84 10.45 -8.75
CA ALA A 271 13.59 11.05 -10.04
C ALA A 271 13.10 10.03 -11.06
N PHE A 272 13.83 8.92 -11.17
CA PHE A 272 13.48 7.83 -12.06
C PHE A 272 12.16 7.17 -11.66
N ASN A 273 11.92 6.95 -10.37
CA ASN A 273 10.67 6.35 -9.90
C ASN A 273 9.45 7.21 -10.19
N ALA A 274 9.55 8.53 -10.04
CA ALA A 274 8.47 9.44 -10.39
C ALA A 274 8.12 9.33 -11.88
N VAL A 275 9.12 9.29 -12.76
CA VAL A 275 8.96 9.09 -14.20
C VAL A 275 8.34 7.72 -14.51
N PHE A 276 8.90 6.63 -13.99
CA PHE A 276 8.41 5.28 -14.25
C PHE A 276 7.01 5.04 -13.70
N SER A 277 6.71 5.49 -12.48
CA SER A 277 5.38 5.33 -11.89
C SER A 277 4.31 6.19 -12.57
N TYR A 278 4.66 7.32 -13.19
CA TYR A 278 3.74 8.02 -14.09
C TYR A 278 3.40 7.20 -15.33
N PHE A 279 4.41 6.68 -16.03
CA PHE A 279 4.20 5.94 -17.27
C PHE A 279 3.57 4.55 -17.07
N LEU A 280 3.99 3.84 -16.02
CA LEU A 280 3.58 2.45 -15.77
C LEU A 280 2.32 2.36 -14.90
N ASN A 281 2.22 3.21 -13.87
CA ASN A 281 1.15 3.13 -12.86
C ASN A 281 0.11 4.26 -12.99
N SER A 282 0.25 5.16 -13.98
CA SER A 282 -0.67 6.29 -14.22
C SER A 282 -0.85 7.20 -12.99
N GLN A 283 0.20 7.31 -12.16
CA GLN A 283 0.24 8.24 -11.03
C GLN A 283 0.16 9.69 -11.53
N LYS A 284 -0.61 10.57 -10.88
CA LYS A 284 -0.73 11.97 -11.28
C LYS A 284 0.47 12.78 -10.75
N PHE A 285 1.10 13.58 -11.60
CA PHE A 285 2.18 14.48 -11.19
C PHE A 285 1.65 15.76 -10.57
N THR A 286 2.13 16.07 -9.37
CA THR A 286 1.93 17.37 -8.69
C THR A 286 3.15 18.28 -8.94
N PRO A 287 2.99 19.61 -9.07
CA PRO A 287 4.12 20.54 -9.24
C PRO A 287 5.25 20.39 -8.20
N CYS A 288 4.93 19.96 -6.98
CA CYS A 288 5.91 19.69 -5.93
C CYS A 288 6.78 18.44 -6.20
N ILE A 289 6.26 17.42 -6.89
CA ILE A 289 7.05 16.25 -7.34
C ILE A 289 8.07 16.70 -8.38
N LEU A 290 7.67 17.60 -9.30
CA LEU A 290 8.59 18.22 -10.26
C LEU A 290 9.64 19.11 -9.58
N ASN A 291 9.26 19.88 -8.54
CA ASN A 291 10.23 20.65 -7.77
C ASN A 291 11.26 19.76 -7.05
N SER A 292 10.78 18.68 -6.42
CA SER A 292 11.64 17.69 -5.75
C SER A 292 12.59 17.00 -6.75
N LEU A 293 12.08 16.68 -7.95
CA LEU A 293 12.84 16.13 -9.07
C LEU A 293 14.01 17.04 -9.48
N VAL A 294 13.73 18.33 -9.64
CA VAL A 294 14.75 19.35 -9.99
C VAL A 294 15.80 19.48 -8.89
N LEU A 295 15.40 19.50 -7.61
CA LEU A 295 16.33 19.63 -6.49
C LEU A 295 17.25 18.40 -6.35
N LEU A 296 16.72 17.20 -6.55
CA LEU A 296 17.50 15.95 -6.45
C LEU A 296 18.42 15.75 -7.66
N THR A 297 18.00 16.16 -8.85
CA THR A 297 18.86 16.18 -10.04
C THR A 297 19.99 17.19 -9.89
N ILE A 298 19.72 18.39 -9.36
CA ILE A 298 20.76 19.37 -9.03
C ILE A 298 21.72 18.81 -7.97
N SER A 299 21.21 18.16 -6.92
CA SER A 299 22.03 17.54 -5.87
C SER A 299 23.02 16.50 -6.44
N SER A 300 22.55 15.59 -7.28
CA SER A 300 23.40 14.57 -7.93
C SER A 300 24.38 15.17 -8.95
N THR A 301 23.96 16.20 -9.70
CA THR A 301 24.82 16.90 -10.68
C THR A 301 25.93 17.69 -9.98
N LEU A 302 25.64 18.27 -8.81
CA LEU A 302 26.61 19.05 -8.04
C LEU A 302 27.81 18.20 -7.59
N LEU A 303 27.61 16.90 -7.37
CA LEU A 303 28.68 15.97 -7.01
C LEU A 303 29.64 15.67 -8.17
N VAL A 304 29.18 15.80 -9.42
CA VAL A 304 30.03 15.66 -10.62
C VAL A 304 31.03 16.80 -10.73
N ILE A 305 30.68 17.97 -10.21
CA ILE A 305 31.42 19.22 -10.39
C ILE A 305 32.47 19.42 -9.28
N GLN A 306 32.58 18.49 -8.31
CA GLN A 306 33.58 18.60 -7.25
C GLN A 306 35.01 18.57 -7.83
N PRO A 307 35.85 19.58 -7.53
CA PRO A 307 37.29 19.46 -7.73
C PRO A 307 37.81 18.37 -6.80
N GLU A 308 38.57 17.41 -7.35
CA GLU A 308 39.15 16.31 -6.58
C GLU A 308 40.05 16.82 -5.44
N PRO A 309 40.13 16.11 -4.30
CA PRO A 309 41.16 16.37 -3.31
C PRO A 309 42.53 16.22 -3.95
N GLU A 310 43.37 17.24 -3.81
CA GLU A 310 44.79 17.21 -4.17
C GLU A 310 45.55 16.24 -3.26
N SER A 311 45.35 14.94 -3.44
CA SER A 311 46.15 13.92 -2.77
C SER A 311 46.71 12.94 -3.79
N SER A 312 47.97 13.17 -4.13
CA SER A 312 48.95 12.28 -4.76
C SER A 312 48.64 11.78 -6.18
N THR A 313 49.34 12.39 -7.14
CA THR A 313 49.76 11.78 -8.42
C THR A 313 48.65 11.10 -9.21
N SER A 314 47.89 11.91 -9.96
CA SER A 314 46.79 11.48 -10.83
C SER A 314 47.23 10.41 -11.85
N ASN A 315 47.10 9.13 -11.50
CA ASN A 315 47.07 8.05 -12.47
C ASN A 315 45.73 8.11 -13.20
N SER A 316 45.75 8.09 -14.54
CA SER A 316 44.55 8.07 -15.39
C SER A 316 43.53 6.97 -15.01
N SER A 317 44.01 5.88 -14.39
CA SER A 317 43.23 4.76 -13.89
C SER A 317 42.24 5.13 -12.76
N SER A 318 42.62 6.00 -11.80
CA SER A 318 41.71 6.36 -10.69
C SER A 318 40.52 7.20 -11.18
N LYS A 319 40.77 8.13 -12.10
CA LYS A 319 39.71 8.94 -12.74
C LYS A 319 38.74 8.08 -13.55
N TYR A 320 39.25 7.10 -14.29
CA TYR A 320 38.42 6.18 -15.06
C TYR A 320 37.51 5.34 -14.16
N ASN A 321 38.05 4.80 -13.06
CA ASN A 321 37.28 4.03 -12.08
C ASN A 321 36.18 4.88 -11.43
N TYR A 322 36.48 6.13 -11.08
CA TYR A 322 35.50 7.06 -10.53
C TYR A 322 34.33 7.30 -11.50
N VAL A 323 34.62 7.54 -12.79
CA VAL A 323 33.59 7.74 -13.82
C VAL A 323 32.73 6.48 -14.01
N ILE A 324 33.33 5.28 -14.01
CA ILE A 324 32.57 4.02 -14.05
C ILE A 324 31.65 3.93 -12.84
N GLY A 325 32.17 4.18 -11.63
CA GLY A 325 31.39 4.17 -10.40
C GLY A 325 30.19 5.12 -10.47
N TYR A 326 30.40 6.32 -10.99
CA TYR A 326 29.34 7.32 -11.18
C TYR A 326 28.24 6.84 -12.14
N ILE A 327 28.61 6.36 -13.32
CA ILE A 327 27.66 5.84 -14.32
C ILE A 327 26.89 4.64 -13.75
N CYS A 328 27.58 3.74 -13.07
CA CYS A 328 26.98 2.57 -12.43
C CYS A 328 26.01 2.97 -11.30
N ALA A 329 26.32 4.00 -10.50
CA ALA A 329 25.42 4.49 -9.45
C ALA A 329 24.13 5.12 -10.01
N ILE A 330 24.21 5.89 -11.10
CA ILE A 330 23.00 6.38 -11.79
C ILE A 330 22.21 5.20 -12.39
N GLY A 331 22.91 4.27 -13.05
CA GLY A 331 22.30 3.10 -13.65
C GLY A 331 21.59 2.21 -12.63
N SER A 332 22.19 2.00 -11.45
CA SER A 332 21.57 1.24 -10.36
C SER A 332 20.35 1.96 -9.79
N SER A 333 20.40 3.28 -9.65
CA SER A 333 19.27 4.12 -9.21
C SER A 333 18.07 4.02 -10.15
N ALA A 334 18.32 4.10 -11.45
CA ALA A 334 17.30 3.92 -12.47
C ALA A 334 16.75 2.49 -12.45
N GLY A 335 17.62 1.48 -12.37
CA GLY A 335 17.24 0.08 -12.31
C GLY A 335 16.39 -0.27 -11.08
N TYR A 336 16.79 0.20 -9.90
CA TYR A 336 16.06 0.01 -8.65
C TYR A 336 14.65 0.61 -8.74
N SER A 337 14.57 1.86 -9.19
CA SER A 337 13.29 2.56 -9.40
C SER A 337 12.37 1.84 -10.36
N LEU A 338 12.92 1.33 -11.47
CA LEU A 338 12.16 0.56 -12.45
C LEU A 338 11.62 -0.75 -11.85
N VAL A 339 12.43 -1.45 -11.05
CA VAL A 339 11.99 -2.66 -10.33
C VAL A 339 10.85 -2.34 -9.36
N LEU A 340 10.91 -1.23 -8.62
CA LEU A 340 9.82 -0.81 -7.73
C LEU A 340 8.53 -0.52 -8.51
N SER A 341 8.59 0.30 -9.56
CA SER A 341 7.39 0.65 -10.35
C SER A 341 6.78 -0.57 -11.04
N LEU A 342 7.59 -1.49 -11.59
CA LEU A 342 7.11 -2.71 -12.24
C LEU A 342 6.54 -3.72 -11.23
N THR A 343 7.10 -3.79 -10.03
CA THR A 343 6.56 -4.62 -8.94
C THR A 343 5.16 -4.15 -8.54
N ASP A 344 4.99 -2.83 -8.39
CA ASP A 344 3.69 -2.19 -8.11
C ASP A 344 2.69 -2.45 -9.24
N TYR A 345 3.10 -2.24 -10.50
CA TYR A 345 2.31 -2.59 -11.68
C TYR A 345 1.87 -4.06 -11.68
N ALA A 346 2.79 -4.98 -11.33
CA ALA A 346 2.50 -6.40 -11.26
C ALA A 346 1.44 -6.72 -10.21
N PHE A 347 1.48 -6.08 -9.03
CA PHE A 347 0.46 -6.27 -8.02
C PHE A 347 -0.90 -5.73 -8.45
N GLU A 348 -0.96 -4.50 -8.98
CA GLU A 348 -2.22 -3.89 -9.38
C GLU A 348 -2.89 -4.58 -10.57
N LYS A 349 -2.12 -4.88 -11.62
CA LYS A 349 -2.69 -5.30 -12.91
C LYS A 349 -2.69 -6.82 -13.09
N ILE A 350 -1.70 -7.52 -12.56
CA ILE A 350 -1.47 -8.95 -12.87
C ILE A 350 -1.88 -9.84 -11.70
N LEU A 351 -1.29 -9.64 -10.52
CA LEU A 351 -1.52 -10.52 -9.37
C LEU A 351 -2.88 -10.26 -8.71
N LYS A 352 -3.28 -8.99 -8.57
CA LYS A 352 -4.52 -8.56 -7.90
C LYS A 352 -4.73 -9.24 -6.54
N LYS A 353 -3.64 -9.55 -5.84
CA LYS A 353 -3.59 -10.25 -4.56
C LYS A 353 -2.78 -9.43 -3.58
N TYR A 354 -3.44 -9.01 -2.51
CA TYR A 354 -2.89 -8.14 -1.47
C TYR A 354 -2.73 -8.93 -0.17
N THR A 355 -1.87 -9.95 -0.18
CA THR A 355 -1.63 -10.82 0.99
C THR A 355 -0.16 -10.89 1.33
N PHE A 356 0.16 -11.20 2.59
CA PHE A 356 1.55 -11.40 3.03
C PHE A 356 2.25 -12.51 2.24
N LYS A 357 1.51 -13.56 1.82
CA LYS A 357 2.03 -14.58 0.92
C LYS A 357 2.44 -14.00 -0.44
N ALA A 358 1.70 -13.03 -0.97
CA ALA A 358 2.04 -12.38 -2.24
C ALA A 358 3.35 -11.56 -2.14
N ILE A 359 3.62 -10.92 -0.99
CA ILE A 359 4.91 -10.28 -0.68
C ILE A 359 6.03 -11.32 -0.76
N LEU A 360 5.88 -12.41 0.00
CA LEU A 360 6.90 -13.48 0.04
C LEU A 360 7.11 -14.12 -1.33
N ASP A 361 6.03 -14.38 -2.08
CA ASP A 361 6.12 -14.96 -3.43
C ASP A 361 6.93 -14.03 -4.34
N MET A 362 6.61 -12.74 -4.37
CA MET A 362 7.32 -11.76 -5.20
C MET A 362 8.81 -11.71 -4.84
N VAL A 363 9.13 -11.49 -3.56
CA VAL A 363 10.53 -11.40 -3.08
C VAL A 363 11.30 -12.69 -3.37
N THR A 364 10.70 -13.85 -3.11
CA THR A 364 11.38 -15.14 -3.23
C THR A 364 11.66 -15.50 -4.69
N TYR A 365 10.66 -15.40 -5.57
CA TYR A 365 10.83 -15.78 -6.97
C TYR A 365 11.73 -14.79 -7.74
N GLN A 366 11.60 -13.49 -7.46
CA GLN A 366 12.47 -12.47 -8.03
C GLN A 366 13.94 -12.72 -7.63
N SER A 367 14.19 -12.93 -6.34
CA SER A 367 15.54 -13.15 -5.81
C SER A 367 16.14 -14.47 -6.29
N PHE A 368 15.32 -15.52 -6.45
CA PHE A 368 15.76 -16.80 -7.00
C PHE A 368 16.25 -16.65 -8.45
N VAL A 369 15.46 -16.00 -9.32
CA VAL A 369 15.87 -15.74 -10.71
C VAL A 369 17.13 -14.89 -10.76
N ALA A 370 17.18 -13.82 -9.96
CA ALA A 370 18.31 -12.92 -9.91
C ALA A 370 19.59 -13.64 -9.45
N THR A 371 19.49 -14.47 -8.42
CA THR A 371 20.58 -15.32 -7.91
C THR A 371 21.11 -16.24 -9.01
N CYS A 372 20.23 -16.92 -9.75
CA CYS A 372 20.63 -17.77 -10.88
C CYS A 372 21.43 -16.98 -11.93
N ALA A 373 20.96 -15.79 -12.32
CA ALA A 373 21.64 -14.95 -13.30
C ALA A 373 23.02 -14.48 -12.81
N VAL A 374 23.12 -14.06 -11.55
CA VAL A 374 24.38 -13.59 -10.94
C VAL A 374 25.37 -14.73 -10.75
N VAL A 375 24.90 -15.92 -10.36
CA VAL A 375 25.74 -17.12 -10.26
C VAL A 375 26.31 -17.51 -11.62
N VAL A 376 25.51 -17.46 -12.70
CA VAL A 376 26.02 -17.66 -14.07
C VAL A 376 27.11 -16.64 -14.39
N GLY A 377 26.90 -15.35 -14.07
CA GLY A 377 27.91 -14.31 -14.25
C GLY A 377 29.20 -14.54 -13.45
N LEU A 378 29.09 -15.00 -12.20
CA LEU A 378 30.23 -15.37 -11.34
C LEU A 378 31.06 -16.51 -11.95
N PHE A 379 30.41 -17.53 -12.52
CA PHE A 379 31.11 -18.65 -13.15
C PHE A 379 31.75 -18.27 -14.49
N VAL A 380 31.01 -17.54 -15.34
CA VAL A 380 31.49 -17.10 -16.67
C VAL A 380 32.67 -16.13 -16.55
N SER A 381 32.65 -15.22 -15.58
CA SER A 381 33.76 -14.29 -15.33
C SER A 381 34.99 -14.95 -14.70
N GLY A 382 34.87 -16.16 -14.17
CA GLY A 382 35.93 -16.83 -13.42
C GLY A 382 36.18 -16.27 -12.01
N GLY A 383 35.36 -15.31 -11.54
CA GLY A 383 35.54 -14.65 -10.24
C GLY A 383 35.51 -15.60 -9.04
N TRP A 384 34.83 -16.75 -9.17
CA TRP A 384 34.76 -17.78 -8.14
C TRP A 384 36.13 -18.32 -7.71
N LYS A 385 37.14 -18.29 -8.60
CA LYS A 385 38.49 -18.79 -8.30
C LYS A 385 39.23 -17.93 -7.27
N MET A 386 38.93 -16.64 -7.23
CA MET A 386 39.63 -15.67 -6.37
C MET A 386 39.02 -15.57 -4.97
N LEU A 387 37.75 -15.97 -4.78
CA LEU A 387 37.01 -15.83 -3.51
C LEU A 387 37.73 -16.46 -2.31
N ARG A 388 38.34 -17.64 -2.51
CA ARG A 388 39.06 -18.34 -1.42
C ARG A 388 40.33 -17.58 -1.02
N THR A 389 41.03 -17.00 -1.99
CA THR A 389 42.25 -16.21 -1.73
C THR A 389 41.87 -14.89 -1.06
N GLU A 390 40.85 -14.22 -1.58
CA GLU A 390 40.31 -12.99 -1.02
C GLU A 390 39.90 -13.14 0.45
N MET A 391 39.16 -14.21 0.78
CA MET A 391 38.76 -14.48 2.16
C MET A 391 39.96 -14.66 3.10
N LYS A 392 41.03 -15.31 2.63
CA LYS A 392 42.27 -15.53 3.41
C LYS A 392 43.08 -14.26 3.61
N GLU A 393 43.09 -13.39 2.61
CA GLU A 393 43.83 -12.12 2.60
C GLU A 393 43.03 -10.96 3.21
N PHE A 394 41.77 -11.21 3.60
CA PHE A 394 40.90 -10.20 4.18
C PHE A 394 41.47 -9.66 5.49
N THR A 395 41.59 -8.33 5.58
CA THR A 395 42.33 -7.66 6.66
C THR A 395 41.79 -7.92 8.07
N LEU A 396 40.47 -8.13 8.21
CA LEU A 396 39.82 -8.45 9.49
C LEU A 396 39.75 -9.96 9.78
N GLY A 397 40.33 -10.79 8.90
CA GLY A 397 40.32 -12.25 8.99
C GLY A 397 39.08 -12.94 8.39
N GLU A 398 39.19 -14.25 8.19
CA GLU A 398 38.18 -15.08 7.52
C GLU A 398 36.80 -15.06 8.21
N ASN A 399 36.78 -15.11 9.55
CA ASN A 399 35.53 -15.10 10.31
C ASN A 399 34.76 -13.77 10.12
N SER A 400 35.49 -12.65 10.11
CA SER A 400 34.91 -11.32 9.90
C SER A 400 34.37 -11.19 8.49
N TYR A 401 35.10 -11.72 7.49
CA TYR A 401 34.63 -11.78 6.10
C TYR A 401 33.28 -12.49 5.99
N ILE A 402 33.17 -13.69 6.57
CA ILE A 402 31.92 -14.46 6.56
C ILE A 402 30.80 -13.72 7.30
N LEU A 403 31.09 -13.16 8.48
CA LEU A 403 30.10 -12.45 9.28
C LEU A 403 29.56 -11.19 8.57
N ILE A 404 30.43 -10.41 7.92
CA ILE A 404 30.05 -9.23 7.14
C ILE A 404 29.12 -9.62 5.99
N ASN A 405 29.49 -10.64 5.23
CA ASN A 405 28.69 -11.11 4.10
C ASN A 405 27.32 -11.69 4.55
N ILE A 406 27.27 -12.46 5.65
CA ILE A 406 26.02 -12.97 6.21
C ILE A 406 25.14 -11.82 6.74
N GLY A 407 25.74 -10.87 7.45
CA GLY A 407 25.04 -9.70 7.97
C GLY A 407 24.44 -8.84 6.85
N ALA A 408 25.20 -8.62 5.78
CA ALA A 408 24.73 -7.92 4.60
C ALA A 408 23.60 -8.67 3.90
N MET A 409 23.71 -9.99 3.73
CA MET A 409 22.67 -10.83 3.16
C MET A 409 21.35 -10.74 3.93
N ILE A 410 21.39 -10.85 5.26
CA ILE A 410 20.19 -10.75 6.12
C ILE A 410 19.58 -9.36 6.01
N SER A 411 20.42 -8.32 6.01
CA SER A 411 19.99 -6.92 5.94
C SER A 411 19.36 -6.57 4.58
N TRP A 412 19.95 -7.04 3.48
CA TRP A 412 19.36 -6.91 2.14
C TRP A 412 18.03 -7.66 2.03
N GLN A 413 17.94 -8.85 2.60
CA GLN A 413 16.68 -9.60 2.61
C GLN A 413 15.57 -8.87 3.38
N ALA A 414 15.89 -8.30 4.54
CA ALA A 414 14.96 -7.47 5.31
C ALA A 414 14.53 -6.23 4.52
N CYS A 415 15.47 -5.58 3.83
CA CYS A 415 15.21 -4.43 2.96
C CYS A 415 14.20 -4.78 1.85
N TRP A 416 14.39 -5.88 1.13
CA TRP A 416 13.46 -6.31 0.08
C TRP A 416 12.06 -6.61 0.59
N ILE A 417 11.94 -7.30 1.74
CA ILE A 417 10.65 -7.57 2.36
C ILE A 417 9.95 -6.27 2.77
N GLY A 418 10.69 -5.33 3.39
CA GLY A 418 10.17 -4.01 3.75
C GLY A 418 9.71 -3.22 2.53
N SER A 419 10.53 -3.18 1.48
CA SER A 419 10.22 -2.46 0.24
C SER A 419 8.98 -3.00 -0.45
N VAL A 420 8.89 -4.31 -0.69
CA VAL A 420 7.72 -4.94 -1.33
C VAL A 420 6.48 -4.86 -0.44
N GLY A 421 6.65 -4.95 0.88
CA GLY A 421 5.56 -4.75 1.84
C GLY A 421 4.96 -3.35 1.78
N LEU A 422 5.79 -2.31 1.66
CA LEU A 422 5.34 -0.92 1.47
C LEU A 422 4.70 -0.69 0.11
N ILE A 423 5.19 -1.33 -0.95
CA ILE A 423 4.54 -1.29 -2.27
C ILE A 423 3.10 -1.79 -2.16
N LEU A 424 2.92 -2.96 -1.53
CA LEU A 424 1.61 -3.59 -1.43
C LEU A 424 0.63 -2.87 -0.51
N GLU A 425 1.10 -2.27 0.59
CA GLU A 425 0.24 -1.55 1.54
C GLU A 425 -0.02 -0.09 1.15
N VAL A 426 0.86 0.52 0.35
CA VAL A 426 0.80 1.95 0.00
C VAL A 426 1.05 2.21 -1.50
N SER A 427 2.29 2.13 -1.97
CA SER A 427 2.69 2.29 -3.38
C SER A 427 4.21 2.17 -3.58
N SER A 428 4.66 2.01 -4.84
CA SER A 428 6.09 2.15 -5.23
C SER A 428 6.68 3.52 -4.95
N LEU A 429 5.91 4.59 -5.13
CA LEU A 429 6.37 5.95 -4.83
C LEU A 429 6.67 6.10 -3.34
N PHE A 430 5.72 5.71 -2.49
CA PHE A 430 5.90 5.77 -1.05
C PHE A 430 7.07 4.91 -0.57
N SER A 431 7.17 3.67 -1.06
CA SER A 431 8.28 2.75 -0.71
C SER A 431 9.65 3.36 -1.04
N ASN A 432 9.83 3.92 -2.24
CA ASN A 432 11.10 4.54 -2.62
C ASN A 432 11.42 5.80 -1.78
N VAL A 433 10.39 6.58 -1.45
CA VAL A 433 10.53 7.78 -0.60
C VAL A 433 11.01 7.41 0.79
N ILE A 434 10.48 6.34 1.36
CA ILE A 434 11.00 5.82 2.63
C ILE A 434 12.44 5.34 2.45
N SER A 435 12.78 4.56 1.41
CA SER A 435 14.17 4.14 1.15
C SER A 435 15.13 5.34 1.09
N THR A 436 14.72 6.45 0.47
CA THR A 436 15.55 7.65 0.39
C THR A 436 15.78 8.39 1.71
N LEU A 437 15.08 8.06 2.79
CA LEU A 437 15.45 8.56 4.12
C LEU A 437 16.82 8.05 4.59
N CYS A 438 17.34 6.98 3.98
CA CYS A 438 18.70 6.50 4.22
C CYS A 438 19.77 7.47 3.68
N LEU A 439 19.44 8.34 2.71
CA LEU A 439 20.40 9.21 2.01
C LEU A 439 21.12 10.24 2.89
N PRO A 440 20.50 10.85 3.92
CA PRO A 440 21.24 11.66 4.90
C PRO A 440 21.90 10.81 5.99
N VAL A 441 21.36 9.63 6.31
CA VAL A 441 21.86 8.78 7.39
C VAL A 441 23.16 8.09 6.99
N VAL A 442 23.21 7.50 5.80
CA VAL A 442 24.37 6.72 5.33
C VAL A 442 25.64 7.57 5.22
N PRO A 443 25.65 8.78 4.63
CA PRO A 443 26.84 9.63 4.60
C PRO A 443 27.32 10.08 5.98
N VAL A 444 26.40 10.38 6.92
CA VAL A 444 26.76 10.73 8.30
C VAL A 444 27.44 9.54 8.99
N LEU A 445 26.84 8.35 8.91
CA LEU A 445 27.43 7.13 9.45
C LEU A 445 28.75 6.79 8.76
N ALA A 446 28.89 7.10 7.47
CA ALA A 446 30.12 6.88 6.73
C ALA A 446 31.28 7.75 7.22
N VAL A 447 31.03 9.02 7.53
CA VAL A 447 32.02 9.90 8.17
C VAL A 447 32.43 9.35 9.54
N VAL A 448 31.47 8.83 10.31
CA VAL A 448 31.74 8.28 11.66
C VAL A 448 32.55 6.98 11.59
N PHE A 449 32.16 6.02 10.75
CA PHE A 449 32.74 4.68 10.74
C PHE A 449 33.93 4.52 9.78
N PHE A 450 33.87 5.15 8.60
CA PHE A 450 34.89 5.03 7.55
C PHE A 450 35.80 6.26 7.44
N ARG A 451 35.48 7.35 8.16
CA ARG A 451 36.18 8.64 8.05
C ARG A 451 36.19 9.19 6.62
N ASP A 452 35.08 8.95 5.90
CA ASP A 452 34.84 9.51 4.57
C ASP A 452 35.04 11.03 4.57
N GLU A 453 35.75 11.55 3.57
CA GLU A 453 35.89 13.00 3.41
C GLU A 453 34.55 13.64 3.06
N MET A 454 34.10 14.59 3.89
CA MET A 454 32.86 15.33 3.68
C MET A 454 33.18 16.75 3.22
N SER A 455 33.20 16.96 1.90
CA SER A 455 33.41 18.29 1.32
C SER A 455 32.19 19.19 1.56
N GLY A 456 32.41 20.51 1.51
CA GLY A 456 31.30 21.49 1.59
C GLY A 456 30.22 21.26 0.52
N ILE A 457 30.63 20.75 -0.65
CA ILE A 457 29.70 20.43 -1.74
C ILE A 457 28.86 19.18 -1.42
N LYS A 458 29.43 18.15 -0.78
CA LYS A 458 28.65 17.00 -0.28
C LYS A 458 27.62 17.43 0.76
N LEU A 459 27.97 18.37 1.64
CA LEU A 459 27.01 18.93 2.62
C LEU A 459 25.87 19.69 1.95
N ILE A 460 26.16 20.50 0.92
CA ILE A 460 25.13 21.19 0.14
C ILE A 460 24.23 20.18 -0.60
N ALA A 461 24.82 19.14 -1.21
CA ALA A 461 24.06 18.08 -1.89
C ALA A 461 23.14 17.33 -0.90
N MET A 462 23.64 17.02 0.29
CA MET A 462 22.86 16.39 1.36
C MET A 462 21.70 17.29 1.81
N PHE A 463 21.94 18.59 1.99
CA PHE A 463 20.88 19.55 2.33
C PHE A 463 19.82 19.66 1.23
N LEU A 464 20.23 19.74 -0.04
CA LEU A 464 19.30 19.75 -1.18
C LEU A 464 18.49 18.45 -1.28
N ALA A 465 19.09 17.30 -0.97
CA ALA A 465 18.39 16.02 -0.93
C ALA A 465 17.34 15.97 0.19
N ILE A 466 17.69 16.44 1.40
CA ILE A 466 16.75 16.58 2.52
C ILE A 466 15.62 17.55 2.14
N TRP A 467 15.94 18.68 1.52
CA TRP A 467 14.96 19.68 1.11
C TRP A 467 13.99 19.15 0.03
N GLY A 468 14.52 18.44 -0.97
CA GLY A 468 13.71 17.74 -1.97
C GLY A 468 12.81 16.69 -1.33
N PHE A 469 13.33 15.93 -0.36
CA PHE A 469 12.55 14.95 0.40
C PHE A 469 11.42 15.62 1.22
N VAL A 470 11.72 16.67 1.99
CA VAL A 470 10.72 17.36 2.81
C VAL A 470 9.62 17.98 1.93
N SER A 471 10.00 18.54 0.77
CA SER A 471 9.04 19.07 -0.20
C SER A 471 8.11 17.99 -0.75
N TYR A 472 8.62 16.78 -0.97
CA TYR A 472 7.83 15.63 -1.39
C TYR A 472 6.90 15.14 -0.27
N ALA A 473 7.42 14.94 0.95
CA ALA A 473 6.66 14.42 2.07
C ALA A 473 5.57 15.38 2.55
N TYR A 474 5.83 16.69 2.52
CA TYR A 474 4.87 17.73 2.85
C TYR A 474 3.64 17.68 1.95
N GLN A 475 3.82 17.37 0.66
CA GLN A 475 2.70 17.29 -0.28
C GLN A 475 1.79 16.09 0.03
N HIS A 476 2.32 14.92 0.39
CA HIS A 476 1.50 13.79 0.83
C HIS A 476 0.70 14.10 2.11
N TYR A 477 1.22 14.99 2.95
CA TYR A 477 0.53 15.48 4.13
C TYR A 477 -0.54 16.55 3.80
N VAL A 478 -0.32 17.36 2.77
CA VAL A 478 -1.24 18.44 2.34
C VAL A 478 -2.36 17.91 1.43
N ASP A 479 -2.08 16.90 0.60
CA ASP A 479 -3.06 16.23 -0.26
C ASP A 479 -3.96 15.25 0.51
N ASP A 480 -3.66 14.98 1.79
CA ASP A 480 -4.62 14.42 2.74
C ASP A 480 -5.51 15.59 3.20
N PRO A 481 -6.77 15.68 2.77
CA PRO A 481 -7.57 16.87 3.03
C PRO A 481 -7.68 17.08 4.54
N LYS A 482 -7.14 18.21 5.00
CA LYS A 482 -7.68 18.95 6.13
C LYS A 482 -9.14 19.29 5.79
N GLN A 483 -10.05 18.33 5.95
CA GLN A 483 -11.41 18.66 6.33
C GLN A 483 -11.34 19.17 7.77
N GLU A 484 -11.88 20.37 7.94
CA GLU A 484 -12.03 21.17 9.17
C GLU A 484 -10.81 22.04 9.50
N ASP A 485 -10.75 23.22 8.90
CA ASP A 485 -10.48 24.49 9.60
C ASP A 485 -10.84 25.65 8.65
N GLU A 486 -12.10 25.74 8.24
CA GLU A 486 -12.64 26.99 7.71
C GLU A 486 -14.16 27.05 7.91
N LYS A 487 -14.59 27.21 9.17
CA LYS A 487 -15.86 27.86 9.52
C LYS A 487 -15.76 28.53 10.89
N GLU A 488 -15.38 29.79 10.91
CA GLU A 488 -16.00 30.75 11.83
C GLU A 488 -16.42 31.98 11.00
N ILE A 489 -17.62 31.90 10.42
CA ILE A 489 -18.44 33.09 10.20
C ILE A 489 -19.43 33.08 11.36
N PRO A 490 -19.43 34.08 12.26
CA PRO A 490 -20.40 34.15 13.33
C PRO A 490 -21.75 34.58 12.74
N GLN A 491 -22.67 33.62 12.56
CA GLN A 491 -24.10 33.91 12.45
C GLN A 491 -24.75 33.55 13.78
N GLY A 492 -24.96 34.57 14.60
CA GLY A 492 -25.60 34.46 15.89
C GLY A 492 -25.66 35.81 16.59
N GLU A 493 -26.28 36.81 15.94
CA GLU A 493 -26.71 38.04 16.63
C GLU A 493 -27.80 38.87 15.90
N GLU A 494 -28.56 38.30 14.95
CA GLU A 494 -29.65 39.04 14.26
C GLU A 494 -31.07 38.55 14.56
N GLU A 495 -31.29 37.43 15.26
CA GLU A 495 -32.66 37.00 15.63
C GLU A 495 -33.15 37.51 17.00
N GLU A 496 -32.35 38.29 17.74
CA GLU A 496 -32.78 38.89 19.01
C GLU A 496 -33.21 40.36 18.92
N LYS A 497 -33.17 40.96 17.71
CA LYS A 497 -33.63 42.35 17.49
C LYS A 497 -35.04 42.47 16.89
N GLU A 498 -35.54 41.49 16.14
CA GLU A 498 -36.88 41.59 15.56
C GLU A 498 -38.02 41.34 16.56
N THR A 499 -37.77 40.73 17.72
CA THR A 499 -38.81 40.57 18.77
C THR A 499 -38.88 41.73 19.77
N GLN A 500 -37.99 42.73 19.68
CA GLN A 500 -38.07 43.97 20.48
C GLN A 500 -38.61 45.17 19.69
N GLU A 501 -38.52 45.19 18.36
CA GLU A 501 -39.12 46.25 17.54
C GLU A 501 -40.65 46.11 17.36
N GLU A 502 -41.21 44.90 17.46
CA GLU A 502 -42.67 44.69 17.39
C GLU A 502 -43.42 45.07 18.69
N LYS A 503 -42.70 45.29 19.80
CA LYS A 503 -43.28 45.80 21.07
C LYS A 503 -43.15 47.31 21.26
N SER A 504 -42.41 48.02 20.41
CA SER A 504 -42.30 49.49 20.49
C SER A 504 -43.24 50.24 19.54
N ASN A 505 -43.84 49.58 18.55
CA ASN A 505 -44.72 50.22 17.55
C ASN A 505 -46.23 50.07 17.84
N ASN A 506 -46.62 49.68 19.05
CA ASN A 506 -48.03 49.62 19.47
C ASN A 506 -48.35 50.56 20.64
N ILE A 507 -47.53 51.60 20.85
CA ILE A 507 -47.83 52.72 21.75
C ILE A 507 -47.46 54.03 21.05
N GLN A 508 -48.20 54.38 19.99
CA GLN A 508 -48.49 55.75 19.54
C GLN A 508 -49.35 55.69 18.27
N ASP A 509 -50.66 55.49 18.48
CA ASP A 509 -51.74 56.39 18.02
C ASP A 509 -53.11 55.84 18.45
#